data_AF-A0A9D6RTT5-F1
#
_entry.id   AF-A0A9D6RTT5-F1
#
_cell.length_a   1.000
_cell.length_b   1.000
_cell.length_c   1.000
_cell.angle_alpha   90.00
_cell.angle_beta   90.00
_cell.angle_gamma   90.00
#
_symmetry.space_group_name_H-M   'P 1'
#
loop_
_entity.id
_entity.type
_entity.pdbx_description
1 polymer ?
#
loop_
_entity_poly.entity_id
_entity_poly.type
_entity_poly.pdbx_seq_one_letter_code
_entity_poly.pdbx_strand_id
1 'polypeptide(L)'
;MNKGGYWTYPDLRAIWNTTGRNGTYVLTYRAYRMDRGVLVPVTLPANEQDHITVVLDNTPVVAQINSVRYSDGVPIAECEAIHLPHSGSQALVFNITAYHPNGYLDEYGLDCYWGFNRPGGEFVSDHYPSPSEPPPMWHGPDHLTMPPLLPRDEHGAVMAWETCAYRFRLYVRVRTTDGYNYINGAEFNGYFSVAIP
;
A
#
# COMPACT_ATOMS: atom_id res chain seq x y z
N MET A 1 -21.42 -18.06 -15.08
CA MET A 1 -22.00 -18.13 -13.72
C MET A 1 -23.20 -19.07 -13.74
N ASN A 2 -23.14 -20.18 -12.99
CA ASN A 2 -24.18 -21.21 -12.98
C ASN A 2 -25.45 -20.72 -12.27
N LYS A 3 -26.60 -20.85 -12.94
CA LYS A 3 -27.92 -20.35 -12.50
C LYS A 3 -28.70 -21.31 -11.58
N GLY A 4 -28.06 -22.31 -10.97
CA GLY A 4 -28.71 -23.27 -10.09
C GLY A 4 -27.78 -23.83 -9.02
N GLY A 5 -28.21 -23.79 -7.76
CA GLY A 5 -27.50 -24.26 -6.58
C GLY A 5 -28.01 -23.56 -5.30
N TYR A 6 -28.02 -24.26 -4.17
CA TYR A 6 -28.29 -23.67 -2.85
C TYR A 6 -27.07 -22.87 -2.41
N TRP A 7 -27.07 -21.56 -2.69
CA TRP A 7 -26.16 -20.62 -2.05
C TRP A 7 -26.77 -20.24 -0.70
N THR A 8 -26.10 -20.58 0.40
CA THR A 8 -26.38 -19.94 1.69
C THR A 8 -25.33 -18.86 1.90
N TYR A 9 -25.66 -17.66 1.44
CA TYR A 9 -25.17 -16.46 2.09
C TYR A 9 -25.95 -16.35 3.42
N PRO A 10 -25.32 -16.25 4.61
CA PRO A 10 -23.92 -16.01 4.91
C PRO A 10 -23.28 -17.19 5.68
N ASP A 11 -23.03 -18.33 5.04
CA ASP A 11 -22.24 -19.39 5.70
C ASP A 11 -20.78 -19.28 5.27
N LEU A 12 -19.94 -18.70 6.13
CA LEU A 12 -18.49 -18.79 6.03
C LEU A 12 -18.09 -20.27 5.94
N ARG A 13 -17.71 -20.72 4.73
CA ARG A 13 -17.44 -22.15 4.46
C ARG A 13 -16.05 -22.59 4.91
N ALA A 14 -15.09 -21.67 4.97
CA ALA A 14 -13.73 -21.94 5.42
C ALA A 14 -13.06 -20.64 5.91
N ILE A 15 -12.26 -20.76 6.97
CA ILE A 15 -11.27 -19.76 7.36
C ILE A 15 -9.91 -20.43 7.17
N TRP A 16 -9.02 -19.79 6.43
CA TRP A 16 -7.67 -20.26 6.25
C TRP A 16 -6.68 -19.25 6.80
N ASN A 17 -5.98 -19.62 7.87
CA ASN A 17 -4.83 -18.84 8.32
C ASN A 17 -3.65 -19.08 7.37
N THR A 18 -3.26 -18.02 6.67
CA THR A 18 -2.20 -18.02 5.66
C THR A 18 -0.95 -17.28 6.13
N THR A 19 -0.88 -16.85 7.39
CA THR A 19 0.24 -16.08 7.93
C THR A 19 1.58 -16.77 7.65
N GLY A 20 2.53 -16.01 7.10
CA GLY A 20 3.88 -16.49 6.76
C GLY A 20 3.94 -17.45 5.57
N ARG A 21 2.85 -17.63 4.82
CA ARG A 21 2.82 -18.46 3.61
C ARG A 21 2.73 -17.61 2.37
N ASN A 22 3.54 -17.93 1.38
CA ASN A 22 3.46 -17.38 0.03
C ASN A 22 3.30 -18.53 -0.98
N GLY A 23 2.87 -18.20 -2.20
CA GLY A 23 2.83 -19.12 -3.34
C GLY A 23 1.43 -19.41 -3.87
N THR A 24 1.38 -20.27 -4.88
CA THR A 24 0.14 -20.67 -5.55
C THR A 24 -0.40 -21.96 -4.95
N TYR A 25 -1.67 -21.94 -4.57
CA TYR A 25 -2.35 -23.07 -3.95
C TYR A 25 -3.58 -23.45 -4.77
N VAL A 26 -3.78 -24.74 -4.96
CA VAL A 26 -4.98 -25.29 -5.56
C VAL A 26 -5.84 -25.87 -4.44
N LEU A 27 -6.92 -25.18 -4.12
CA LEU A 27 -7.90 -25.62 -3.14
C LEU A 27 -8.90 -26.54 -3.85
N THR A 28 -8.98 -27.79 -3.41
CA THR A 28 -9.98 -28.75 -3.87
C THR A 28 -10.97 -29.04 -2.75
N TYR A 29 -12.16 -29.54 -3.09
CA TYR A 29 -13.15 -29.93 -2.10
C TYR A 29 -13.64 -31.36 -2.32
N ARG A 30 -14.09 -32.00 -1.23
CA ARG A 30 -14.74 -33.31 -1.26
C ARG A 30 -16.02 -33.25 -0.45
N ALA A 31 -17.11 -33.73 -1.05
CA ALA A 31 -18.39 -33.84 -0.35
C ALA A 31 -18.44 -35.14 0.45
N TYR A 32 -19.07 -35.06 1.63
CA TYR A 32 -19.38 -36.21 2.47
C TYR A 32 -20.87 -36.20 2.80
N ARG A 33 -21.45 -37.39 2.96
CA ARG A 33 -22.79 -37.57 3.50
C ARG A 33 -22.69 -38.34 4.81
N MET A 34 -23.61 -38.06 5.73
CA MET A 34 -23.76 -38.87 6.93
C MET A 34 -24.55 -40.15 6.59
N ASP A 35 -23.97 -41.31 6.86
CA ASP A 35 -24.64 -42.61 6.72
C ASP A 35 -24.46 -43.40 8.02
N ARG A 36 -25.56 -43.66 8.73
CA ARG A 36 -25.58 -44.36 10.04
C ARG A 36 -24.53 -43.87 11.04
N GLY A 37 -24.31 -42.55 11.09
CA GLY A 37 -23.36 -41.92 12.02
C GLY A 37 -21.90 -41.90 11.55
N VAL A 38 -21.61 -42.35 10.32
CA VAL A 38 -20.28 -42.28 9.70
C VAL A 38 -20.30 -41.33 8.50
N LEU A 39 -19.25 -40.53 8.35
CA LEU A 39 -19.05 -39.71 7.15
C LEU A 39 -18.56 -40.58 5.99
N VAL A 40 -19.36 -40.67 4.94
CA VAL A 40 -19.02 -41.41 3.71
C VAL A 40 -18.80 -40.41 2.57
N PRO A 41 -17.70 -40.51 1.80
CA PRO A 41 -17.46 -39.60 0.69
C PRO A 41 -18.52 -39.77 -0.40
N VAL A 42 -18.92 -38.66 -1.02
CA VAL A 42 -19.87 -38.61 -2.13
C VAL A 42 -19.12 -38.32 -3.42
N THR A 43 -19.34 -39.14 -4.45
CA THR A 43 -18.87 -38.86 -5.80
C THR A 43 -19.69 -37.71 -6.38
N LEU A 44 -19.04 -36.58 -6.63
CA LEU A 44 -19.66 -35.45 -7.32
C LEU A 44 -19.51 -35.61 -8.85
N PRO A 45 -20.44 -35.09 -9.65
CA PRO A 45 -20.27 -35.03 -11.10
C PRO A 45 -19.01 -34.23 -11.46
N ALA A 46 -18.23 -34.74 -12.42
CA ALA A 46 -17.08 -34.02 -12.95
C ALA A 46 -17.51 -32.67 -13.52
N ASN A 47 -16.78 -31.62 -13.17
CA ASN A 47 -16.98 -30.27 -13.67
C ASN A 47 -15.66 -29.48 -13.55
N GLU A 48 -15.54 -28.37 -14.28
CA GLU A 48 -14.34 -27.52 -14.27
C GLU A 48 -14.26 -26.58 -13.03
N GLN A 49 -15.21 -26.68 -12.11
CA GLN A 49 -15.34 -25.86 -10.91
C GLN A 49 -15.03 -26.68 -9.64
N ASP A 50 -14.20 -27.72 -9.76
CA ASP A 50 -13.82 -28.61 -8.66
C ASP A 50 -12.61 -28.10 -7.84
N HIS A 51 -12.00 -27.00 -8.29
CA HIS A 51 -10.89 -26.35 -7.61
C HIS A 51 -10.91 -24.83 -7.74
N ILE A 52 -10.17 -24.18 -6.85
CA ILE A 52 -9.87 -22.75 -6.90
C ILE A 52 -8.35 -22.59 -6.79
N THR A 53 -7.76 -21.84 -7.72
CA THR A 53 -6.35 -21.45 -7.63
C THR A 53 -6.26 -20.10 -6.94
N VAL A 54 -5.52 -20.05 -5.83
CA VAL A 54 -5.28 -18.85 -5.05
C VAL A 54 -3.78 -18.57 -5.03
N VAL A 55 -3.40 -17.33 -5.33
CA VAL A 55 -2.04 -16.84 -5.08
C VAL A 55 -2.04 -16.16 -3.72
N LEU A 56 -1.25 -16.69 -2.80
CA LEU A 56 -1.01 -16.08 -1.49
C LEU A 56 0.27 -15.25 -1.56
N ASP A 57 0.13 -13.98 -1.21
CA ASP A 57 1.25 -13.07 -1.07
C ASP A 57 1.15 -12.24 0.22
N ASN A 58 1.85 -12.71 1.24
CA ASN A 58 2.08 -12.05 2.52
C ASN A 58 3.43 -11.33 2.57
N THR A 59 4.08 -11.08 1.42
CA THR A 59 5.33 -10.35 1.39
C THR A 59 5.10 -8.92 1.89
N PRO A 60 5.91 -8.42 2.84
CA PRO A 60 5.74 -7.06 3.33
C PRO A 60 6.11 -6.05 2.24
N VAL A 61 5.43 -4.91 2.28
CA VAL A 61 5.78 -3.73 1.48
C VAL A 61 6.82 -2.89 2.23
N VAL A 62 7.63 -2.13 1.48
CA VAL A 62 8.63 -1.21 2.03
C VAL A 62 8.15 0.22 1.84
N ALA A 63 8.05 0.97 2.95
CA ALA A 63 7.84 2.41 2.96
C ALA A 63 9.01 3.06 3.72
N GLN A 64 9.75 3.94 3.07
CA GLN A 64 10.87 4.65 3.68
C GLN A 64 11.12 6.00 3.03
N ILE A 65 11.37 7.03 3.86
CA ILE A 65 11.99 8.28 3.41
C ILE A 65 13.48 8.18 3.73
N ASN A 66 14.30 7.98 2.69
CA ASN A 66 15.74 7.72 2.83
C ASN A 66 16.53 9.00 3.11
N SER A 67 16.10 10.14 2.55
CA SER A 67 16.69 11.45 2.86
C SER A 67 15.75 12.60 2.47
N VAL A 68 15.89 13.72 3.16
CA VAL A 68 15.28 15.00 2.79
C VAL A 68 16.40 15.99 2.52
N ARG A 69 16.28 16.79 1.46
CA ARG A 69 17.26 17.79 1.03
C ARG A 69 16.58 19.08 0.65
N TYR A 70 17.31 20.18 0.70
CA TYR A 70 16.88 21.42 0.05
C TYR A 70 16.90 21.26 -1.47
N SER A 71 16.22 22.15 -2.20
CA SER A 71 16.11 22.06 -3.66
C SER A 71 17.43 22.24 -4.42
N ASP A 72 18.46 22.82 -3.78
CA ASP A 72 19.82 22.93 -4.30
C ASP A 72 20.69 21.68 -4.02
N GLY A 73 20.11 20.66 -3.38
CA GLY A 73 20.74 19.38 -3.11
C GLY A 73 21.47 19.30 -1.76
N VAL A 74 21.50 20.37 -0.97
CA VAL A 74 22.08 20.36 0.38
C VAL A 74 21.29 19.39 1.27
N PRO A 75 21.93 18.36 1.85
CA PRO A 75 21.24 17.40 2.70
C PRO A 75 20.82 18.04 4.03
N ILE A 76 19.66 17.64 4.53
CA ILE A 76 19.16 18.02 5.85
C ILE A 76 19.46 16.86 6.80
N ALA A 77 20.27 17.10 7.83
CA ALA A 77 20.65 16.06 8.77
C ALA A 77 19.50 15.69 9.72
N GLU A 78 19.56 14.50 10.30
CA GLU A 78 18.66 14.12 11.39
C GLU A 78 18.81 15.10 12.56
N CYS A 79 17.70 15.54 13.15
CA CYS A 79 17.61 16.59 14.17
C CYS A 79 17.94 18.03 13.72
N GLU A 80 18.28 18.26 12.44
CA GLU A 80 18.41 19.62 11.91
C GLU A 80 17.03 20.23 11.65
N ALA A 81 16.89 21.53 11.95
CA ALA A 81 15.70 22.28 11.56
C ALA A 81 15.76 22.64 10.07
N ILE A 82 14.62 22.54 9.39
CA ILE A 82 14.47 22.98 8.01
C ILE A 82 14.24 24.49 8.02
N HIS A 83 15.18 25.24 7.44
CA HIS A 83 15.08 26.69 7.33
C HIS A 83 14.61 27.07 5.92
N LEU A 84 13.40 27.64 5.81
CA LEU A 84 12.80 28.01 4.53
C LEU A 84 12.50 29.52 4.48
N PRO A 85 12.77 30.22 3.36
CA PRO A 85 13.38 29.69 2.14
C PRO A 85 14.88 29.41 2.31
N HIS A 86 15.37 28.34 1.66
CA HIS A 86 16.78 28.03 1.52
C HIS A 86 17.23 28.36 0.11
N SER A 87 18.30 29.15 -0.03
CA SER A 87 18.81 29.57 -1.36
C SER A 87 17.72 30.17 -2.28
N GLY A 88 16.73 30.86 -1.70
CA GLY A 88 15.61 31.47 -2.42
C GLY A 88 14.46 30.53 -2.79
N SER A 89 14.49 29.27 -2.35
CA SER A 89 13.48 28.25 -2.63
C SER A 89 12.79 27.74 -1.37
N GLN A 90 11.51 27.37 -1.50
CA GLN A 90 10.72 26.71 -0.45
C GLN A 90 10.49 25.21 -0.72
N ALA A 91 11.04 24.70 -1.82
CA ALA A 91 10.85 23.33 -2.23
C ALA A 91 11.85 22.39 -1.55
N LEU A 92 11.40 21.16 -1.28
CA LEU A 92 12.21 20.09 -0.72
C LEU A 92 12.35 18.95 -1.73
N VAL A 93 13.48 18.25 -1.65
CA VAL A 93 13.76 17.05 -2.45
C VAL A 93 13.76 15.84 -1.52
N PHE A 94 12.95 14.84 -1.87
CA PHE A 94 12.84 13.60 -1.10
C PHE A 94 13.47 12.46 -1.88
N ASN A 95 14.23 11.61 -1.18
CA ASN A 95 14.56 10.28 -1.67
C ASN A 95 13.67 9.27 -0.95
N ILE A 96 12.86 8.51 -1.69
CA ILE A 96 11.88 7.59 -1.11
C ILE A 96 12.02 6.17 -1.66
N THR A 97 11.56 5.22 -0.87
CA THR A 97 11.29 3.84 -1.28
C THR A 97 9.84 3.53 -0.91
N ALA A 98 9.01 3.29 -1.92
CA ALA A 98 7.63 2.82 -1.78
C ALA A 98 7.48 1.60 -2.69
N TYR A 99 7.87 0.44 -2.16
CA TYR A 99 8.22 -0.71 -2.98
C TYR A 99 7.57 -2.02 -2.51
N HIS A 100 6.97 -2.76 -3.44
CA HIS A 100 6.52 -4.14 -3.23
C HIS A 100 7.36 -5.15 -4.03
N PRO A 101 8.03 -6.13 -3.40
CA PRO A 101 8.92 -7.07 -4.10
C PRO A 101 8.25 -7.88 -5.22
N ASN A 102 6.97 -8.19 -5.09
CA ASN A 102 6.23 -8.99 -6.08
C ASN A 102 5.35 -8.15 -7.03
N GLY A 103 5.44 -6.82 -7.00
CA GLY A 103 4.72 -5.98 -7.95
C GLY A 103 3.21 -5.79 -7.68
N TYR A 104 2.77 -6.07 -6.46
CA TYR A 104 1.38 -5.87 -6.03
C TYR A 104 1.14 -4.51 -5.37
N LEU A 105 1.99 -3.51 -5.64
CA LEU A 105 1.71 -2.18 -5.12
C LEU A 105 0.39 -1.65 -5.71
N ASP A 106 -0.40 -0.96 -4.89
CA ASP A 106 -1.67 -0.34 -5.26
C ASP A 106 -1.53 1.18 -5.40
N GLU A 107 -0.98 1.81 -4.37
CA GLU A 107 -0.75 3.26 -4.31
C GLU A 107 0.37 3.59 -3.32
N TYR A 108 0.96 4.77 -3.52
CA TYR A 108 1.76 5.44 -2.50
C TYR A 108 1.47 6.93 -2.50
N GLY A 109 1.67 7.56 -1.35
CA GLY A 109 1.56 9.01 -1.21
C GLY A 109 2.54 9.54 -0.18
N LEU A 110 3.14 10.68 -0.48
CA LEU A 110 3.98 11.47 0.41
C LEU A 110 3.24 12.76 0.75
N ASP A 111 2.84 12.89 2.00
CA ASP A 111 2.17 14.07 2.54
C ASP A 111 2.86 14.59 3.79
N CYS A 112 2.37 15.73 4.30
CA CYS A 112 2.77 16.17 5.63
C CYS A 112 1.61 16.70 6.47
N TYR A 113 1.88 16.69 7.77
CA TYR A 113 1.06 17.30 8.80
C TYR A 113 1.94 18.19 9.67
N TRP A 114 1.37 19.22 10.27
CA TRP A 114 2.10 20.11 11.17
C TRP A 114 1.32 20.38 12.45
N GLY A 115 2.05 20.74 13.51
CA GLY A 115 1.50 21.02 14.82
C GLY A 115 0.61 19.89 15.33
N PHE A 116 -0.64 20.22 15.70
CA PHE A 116 -1.63 19.26 16.18
C PHE A 116 -2.42 18.61 15.04
N ASN A 117 -1.75 17.84 14.18
CA ASN A 117 -2.35 17.10 13.06
C ASN A 117 -3.09 18.00 12.03
N ARG A 118 -2.59 19.22 11.82
CA ARG A 118 -3.13 20.07 10.75
C ARG A 118 -2.58 19.58 9.41
N PRO A 119 -3.40 19.48 8.36
CA PRO A 119 -2.94 19.06 7.05
C PRO A 119 -1.91 20.07 6.53
N GLY A 120 -0.75 19.57 6.12
CA GLY A 120 0.33 20.36 5.51
C GLY A 120 0.39 20.26 4.00
N GLY A 121 -0.38 19.34 3.40
CA GLY A 121 -0.47 19.14 1.96
C GLY A 121 0.20 17.85 1.48
N GLU A 122 -0.07 17.50 0.23
CA GLU A 122 0.54 16.37 -0.48
C GLU A 122 1.68 16.85 -1.37
N PHE A 123 2.79 16.12 -1.39
CA PHE A 123 3.94 16.39 -2.27
C PHE A 123 3.85 15.61 -3.57
N VAL A 124 3.50 14.33 -3.46
CA VAL A 124 3.38 13.41 -4.58
C VAL A 124 2.53 12.22 -4.16
N SER A 125 1.71 11.74 -5.09
CA SER A 125 1.03 10.47 -5.02
C SER A 125 1.07 9.81 -6.38
N ASP A 126 1.04 8.49 -6.38
CA ASP A 126 0.88 7.71 -7.60
C ASP A 126 0.09 6.44 -7.28
N HIS A 127 -0.54 5.90 -8.29
CA HIS A 127 -1.34 4.70 -8.18
C HIS A 127 -1.03 3.75 -9.32
N TYR A 128 -1.37 2.50 -9.08
CA TYR A 128 -1.22 1.43 -10.02
C TYR A 128 -1.87 1.79 -11.37
N PRO A 129 -1.08 1.89 -12.46
CA PRO A 129 -1.62 2.22 -13.77
C PRO A 129 -2.44 1.01 -14.29
N SER A 130 -3.67 1.29 -14.75
CA SER A 130 -4.70 0.38 -15.29
C SER A 130 -4.26 -1.03 -15.74
N PRO A 131 -5.04 -2.10 -15.46
CA PRO A 131 -4.61 -3.50 -15.50
C PRO A 131 -4.47 -4.16 -16.89
N SER A 132 -3.93 -3.46 -17.90
CA SER A 132 -4.05 -3.91 -19.30
C SER A 132 -3.33 -5.22 -19.68
N GLU A 133 -2.45 -5.83 -18.85
CA GLU A 133 -1.85 -7.15 -19.15
C GLU A 133 -1.53 -8.02 -17.90
N PRO A 134 -1.89 -9.32 -17.83
CA PRO A 134 -1.70 -10.14 -16.63
C PRO A 134 -0.27 -10.67 -16.34
N PRO A 135 0.11 -10.75 -15.04
CA PRO A 135 -0.35 -9.88 -13.98
C PRO A 135 0.33 -8.52 -14.17
N PRO A 136 -0.41 -7.39 -14.18
CA PRO A 136 0.23 -6.12 -14.42
C PRO A 136 0.96 -5.80 -13.10
N MET A 137 2.29 -5.86 -13.16
CA MET A 137 3.18 -5.76 -12.00
C MET A 137 3.59 -4.31 -11.86
N TRP A 138 3.34 -3.75 -10.69
CA TRP A 138 3.84 -2.44 -10.32
C TRP A 138 4.56 -2.56 -8.99
N HIS A 139 5.87 -2.43 -9.05
CA HIS A 139 6.70 -2.51 -7.86
C HIS A 139 6.68 -1.20 -7.07
N GLY A 140 6.46 -0.06 -7.75
CA GLY A 140 6.65 1.27 -7.19
C GLY A 140 8.12 1.72 -7.19
N PRO A 141 8.38 2.94 -6.68
CA PRO A 141 9.72 3.50 -6.64
C PRO A 141 10.63 2.82 -5.60
N ASP A 142 11.87 2.54 -6.02
CA ASP A 142 12.94 2.05 -5.15
C ASP A 142 14.12 3.04 -5.18
N HIS A 143 14.43 3.65 -4.03
CA HIS A 143 15.46 4.70 -3.90
C HIS A 143 15.30 5.87 -4.89
N LEU A 144 14.07 6.25 -5.22
CA LEU A 144 13.77 7.32 -6.17
C LEU A 144 14.02 8.68 -5.54
N THR A 145 14.87 9.49 -6.18
CA THR A 145 15.00 10.91 -5.86
C THR A 145 13.94 11.70 -6.64
N MET A 146 13.02 12.30 -5.91
CA MET A 146 11.96 13.15 -6.46
C MET A 146 12.52 14.48 -6.96
N PRO A 147 11.83 15.17 -7.89
CA PRO A 147 12.14 16.57 -8.19
C PRO A 147 11.93 17.45 -6.94
N PRO A 148 12.32 18.74 -6.96
CA PRO A 148 11.93 19.68 -5.92
C PRO A 148 10.40 19.81 -5.85
N LEU A 149 9.82 19.47 -4.69
CA LEU A 149 8.39 19.47 -4.43
C LEU A 149 8.00 20.55 -3.43
N LEU A 150 6.82 21.13 -3.65
CA LEU A 150 6.11 21.99 -2.72
C LEU A 150 4.85 21.25 -2.26
N PRO A 151 4.43 21.40 -1.00
CA PRO A 151 3.18 20.79 -0.56
C PRO A 151 2.00 21.44 -1.28
N ARG A 152 1.00 20.63 -1.65
CA ARG A 152 -0.21 21.07 -2.34
C ARG A 152 -1.46 20.66 -1.59
N ASP A 153 -2.49 21.48 -1.67
CA ASP A 153 -3.82 21.13 -1.18
C ASP A 153 -4.54 20.16 -2.12
N GLU A 154 -5.76 19.75 -1.75
CA GLU A 154 -6.62 18.87 -2.54
C GLU A 154 -7.02 19.43 -3.92
N HIS A 155 -6.85 20.73 -4.13
CA HIS A 155 -7.11 21.42 -5.40
C HIS A 155 -5.82 21.65 -6.22
N GLY A 156 -4.67 21.16 -5.73
CA GLY A 156 -3.36 21.30 -6.37
C GLY A 156 -2.69 22.66 -6.15
N ALA A 157 -3.26 23.54 -5.31
CA ALA A 157 -2.67 24.83 -4.98
C ALA A 157 -1.52 24.66 -3.99
N VAL A 158 -0.45 25.44 -4.15
CA VAL A 158 0.72 25.38 -3.25
C VAL A 158 0.32 25.88 -1.87
N MET A 159 0.61 25.07 -0.84
CA MET A 159 0.41 25.43 0.55
C MET A 159 1.63 26.16 1.10
N ALA A 160 1.39 27.22 1.88
CA ALA A 160 2.45 27.90 2.60
C ALA A 160 2.97 27.02 3.75
N TRP A 161 4.26 27.16 4.04
CA TRP A 161 4.84 26.58 5.24
C TRP A 161 4.42 27.37 6.49
N GLU A 162 4.47 26.72 7.64
CA GLU A 162 4.29 27.32 8.95
C GLU A 162 5.54 27.07 9.81
N THR A 163 5.87 27.99 10.72
CA THR A 163 6.96 27.76 11.68
C THR A 163 6.47 26.82 12.77
N CYS A 164 6.65 25.50 12.56
CA CYS A 164 6.15 24.45 13.45
C CYS A 164 6.90 23.12 13.28
N ALA A 165 6.60 22.14 14.12
CA ALA A 165 7.00 20.76 13.90
C ALA A 165 6.14 20.11 12.81
N TYR A 166 6.78 19.45 11.86
CA TYR A 166 6.19 18.72 10.75
C TYR A 166 6.42 17.22 10.89
N ARG A 167 5.41 16.46 10.50
CA ARG A 167 5.47 15.03 10.23
C ARG A 167 5.32 14.84 8.72
N PHE A 168 6.39 14.43 8.06
CA PHE A 168 6.34 13.92 6.70
C PHE A 168 6.00 12.45 6.74
N ARG A 169 4.97 12.07 6.01
CA ARG A 169 4.42 10.72 6.04
C ARG A 169 4.43 10.15 4.64
N LEU A 170 5.11 9.02 4.48
CA LEU A 170 5.04 8.19 3.30
C LEU A 170 4.16 6.99 3.63
N TYR A 171 3.01 6.87 2.98
CA TYR A 171 2.15 5.70 3.10
C TYR A 171 2.16 4.90 1.80
N VAL A 172 2.00 3.60 1.93
CA VAL A 172 2.11 2.64 0.84
C VAL A 172 1.05 1.55 1.04
N ARG A 173 0.28 1.23 0.00
CA ARG A 173 -0.74 0.17 0.03
C ARG A 173 -0.52 -0.86 -1.05
N VAL A 174 -0.96 -2.08 -0.80
CA VAL A 174 -0.84 -3.20 -1.74
C VAL A 174 -2.21 -3.74 -2.12
N ARG A 175 -2.28 -4.35 -3.30
CA ARG A 175 -3.48 -4.94 -3.89
C ARG A 175 -3.84 -6.32 -3.32
N THR A 176 -3.12 -6.80 -2.31
CA THR A 176 -3.44 -8.05 -1.61
C THR A 176 -4.76 -7.91 -0.87
N THR A 177 -5.72 -8.82 -1.14
CA THR A 177 -7.07 -8.79 -0.54
C THR A 177 -7.34 -10.03 0.31
N ASP A 178 -8.26 -9.92 1.27
CA ASP A 178 -8.90 -11.06 1.95
C ASP A 178 -10.20 -11.51 1.27
N GLY A 179 -10.45 -11.04 0.05
CA GLY A 179 -11.72 -11.20 -0.66
C GLY A 179 -12.78 -10.14 -0.34
N TYR A 180 -12.53 -9.24 0.63
CA TYR A 180 -13.43 -8.13 0.99
C TYR A 180 -12.72 -6.77 0.99
N ASN A 181 -11.50 -6.69 1.53
CA ASN A 181 -10.73 -5.46 1.68
C ASN A 181 -9.27 -5.69 1.25
N TYR A 182 -8.55 -4.58 0.99
CA TYR A 182 -7.09 -4.61 0.96
C TYR A 182 -6.55 -4.72 2.38
N ILE A 183 -5.63 -5.65 2.61
CA ILE A 183 -5.25 -6.10 3.96
C ILE A 183 -3.80 -5.81 4.34
N ASN A 184 -3.04 -5.13 3.49
CA ASN A 184 -1.62 -4.89 3.75
C ASN A 184 -1.16 -3.52 3.23
N GLY A 185 -0.15 -2.97 3.89
CA GLY A 185 0.37 -1.62 3.68
C GLY A 185 1.43 -1.28 4.71
N ALA A 186 2.16 -0.20 4.49
CA ALA A 186 3.14 0.32 5.43
C ALA A 186 3.11 1.85 5.44
N GLU A 187 3.56 2.42 6.55
CA GLU A 187 3.70 3.85 6.71
C GLU A 187 5.06 4.15 7.35
N PHE A 188 5.74 5.17 6.84
CA PHE A 188 6.94 5.75 7.44
C PHE A 188 6.70 7.21 7.78
N ASN A 189 7.15 7.63 8.96
CA ASN A 189 7.00 9.00 9.44
C ASN A 189 8.37 9.61 9.78
N GLY A 190 8.73 10.70 9.10
CA GLY A 190 9.87 11.54 9.43
C GLY A 190 9.43 12.83 10.11
N TYR A 191 10.15 13.27 11.14
CA TYR A 191 9.78 14.44 11.94
C TYR A 191 10.86 15.51 11.86
N PHE A 192 10.47 16.73 11.51
CA PHE A 192 11.38 17.87 11.39
C PHE A 192 10.73 19.13 11.94
N SER A 193 11.52 20.03 12.52
CA SER A 193 11.08 21.38 12.80
C SER A 193 11.28 22.23 11.55
N VAL A 194 10.27 22.97 11.12
CA VAL A 194 10.36 23.94 10.03
C VAL A 194 10.37 25.34 10.63
N ALA A 195 11.30 26.18 10.18
CA ALA A 195 11.47 27.57 10.61
C ALA A 195 11.44 28.50 9.39
N ILE A 196 10.54 29.48 9.46
CA ILE A 196 10.39 30.55 8.48
C ILE A 196 10.82 31.87 9.16
N PRO A 197 11.59 32.74 8.48
CA PRO A 197 12.00 34.05 8.98
C PRO A 197 10.86 34.95 9.46
#